data_AF-A0A367LWF7-F1
#
_entry.id   AF-A0A367LWF7-F1
#
_cell.length_a   1.000
_cell.length_b   1.000
_cell.length_c   1.000
_cell.angle_alpha   90.00
_cell.angle_beta   90.00
_cell.angle_gamma   90.00
#
_symmetry.space_group_name_H-M   'P 1'
#
loop_
_entity.id
_entity.type
_entity.pdbx_description
1 polymer ?
#
loop_
_entity_poly.entity_id
_entity_poly.type
_entity_poly.pdbx_seq_one_letter_code
_entity_poly.pdbx_strand_id
1 'polypeptide(L)' 'MFFERPGGGEQAVLVHLEGQNPEAREDPQEFQELVRSAGAETVAFVSVSRHQPSAKYLIGSGK' A
#
# COMPACT_ATOMS: atom_id res chain seq x y z
N MET A 1 -4.14 22.17 19.10
CA MET A 1 -4.60 21.14 18.16
C MET A 1 -4.06 19.81 18.63
N PHE A 2 -4.92 18.88 19.06
CA PHE A 2 -4.52 17.50 19.30
C PHE A 2 -4.64 16.75 17.97
N PHE A 3 -3.49 16.38 17.40
CA PHE A 3 -3.44 15.35 16.37
C PHE A 3 -3.20 14.04 17.11
N GLU A 4 -4.16 13.11 17.05
CA GLU A 4 -3.87 11.73 17.41
C GLU A 4 -2.83 11.20 16.43
N ARG A 5 -1.69 10.78 16.97
CA ARG A 5 -0.70 10.05 16.19
C ARG A 5 -1.15 8.59 16.15
N PRO A 6 -1.10 7.93 14.98
CA PRO A 6 -1.15 6.48 14.92
C PRO A 6 -0.15 5.89 15.93
N GLY A 7 -0.59 4.89 16.68
CA GLY A 7 0.17 4.36 17.82
C GLY A 7 1.36 3.52 17.40
N GLY A 8 1.40 3.08 16.13
CA GLY A 8 2.31 2.03 15.70
C GLY A 8 1.86 0.66 16.23
N GLY A 9 2.47 -0.39 15.72
CA GLY A 9 2.17 -1.78 16.06
C GLY A 9 0.91 -2.32 15.39
N GLU A 10 0.28 -1.57 14.49
CA GLU A 10 -0.89 -2.05 13.75
C GLU A 10 -0.49 -3.12 12.72
N GLN A 11 -1.38 -4.09 12.53
CA GLN A 11 -1.27 -5.05 11.44
C GLN A 11 -1.80 -4.43 10.14
N ALA A 12 -1.00 -4.50 9.08
CA ALA A 12 -1.30 -3.89 7.78
C ALA A 12 -1.35 -4.93 6.65
N VAL A 13 -2.40 -4.85 5.85
CA VAL A 13 -2.44 -5.49 4.53
C VAL A 13 -1.99 -4.45 3.50
N LEU A 14 -0.89 -4.72 2.82
CA LEU A 14 -0.33 -3.84 1.81
C LEU A 14 -0.90 -4.22 0.45
N VAL A 15 -1.39 -3.22 -0.27
CA VAL A 15 -1.86 -3.38 -1.65
C VAL A 15 -1.03 -2.49 -2.55
N HIS A 16 -0.15 -3.10 -3.34
CA HIS A 16 0.73 -2.43 -4.28
C HIS A 16 0.13 -2.46 -5.68
N LEU A 17 0.06 -1.31 -6.36
CA LEU A 17 -0.45 -1.23 -7.73
C LEU A 17 0.74 -1.27 -8.69
N GLU A 18 0.73 -2.21 -9.62
CA GLU A 18 1.78 -2.29 -10.64
C GLU A 18 1.59 -1.16 -11.66
N GLY A 19 2.52 -0.20 -11.66
CA GLY A 19 2.54 0.89 -12.63
C GLY A 19 2.86 0.39 -14.05
N GLN A 20 2.22 0.99 -15.06
CA GLN A 20 2.50 0.69 -16.47
C GLN A 20 3.75 1.40 -17.01
N ASN A 21 4.22 2.45 -16.33
CA ASN A 21 5.40 3.19 -16.71
C ASN A 21 6.63 2.57 -16.02
N PRO A 22 7.54 1.91 -16.76
CA PRO A 22 8.75 1.31 -16.18
C PRO A 22 9.62 2.33 -15.44
N GLU A 23 9.63 3.59 -15.89
CA GLU A 23 10.39 4.69 -15.29
C GLU A 23 9.77 5.21 -13.98
N ALA A 24 8.50 4.88 -13.72
CA ALA A 24 7.79 5.22 -12.48
C ALA A 24 7.46 3.97 -11.66
N ARG A 25 8.15 2.86 -11.93
CA ARG A 25 7.96 1.62 -11.20
C ARG A 25 8.58 1.76 -9.81
N GLU A 26 7.71 1.86 -8.81
CA GLU A 26 8.09 1.81 -7.41
C GLU A 26 8.67 0.44 -7.05
N ASP A 27 9.58 0.40 -6.08
CA ASP A 27 10.13 -0.85 -5.55
C ASP A 27 9.20 -1.41 -4.45
N PRO A 28 8.60 -2.59 -4.65
CA PRO A 28 7.80 -3.27 -3.62
C PRO A 28 8.54 -3.49 -2.30
N GLN A 29 9.88 -3.60 -2.34
CA GLN A 29 10.69 -3.74 -1.15
C GLN A 29 10.73 -2.43 -0.36
N GLU A 30 10.96 -1.30 -1.03
CA GLU A 30 10.95 0.01 -0.38
C GLU A 30 9.62 0.28 0.34
N PHE A 31 8.49 -0.06 -0.30
CA PHE A 31 7.19 0.11 0.32
C PHE A 31 7.04 -0.67 1.64
N GLN A 32 7.51 -1.92 1.69
CA GLN A 32 7.49 -2.73 2.92
C GLN A 32 8.43 -2.14 3.99
N GLU A 33 9.59 -1.63 3.60
CA GLU A 33 10.54 -0.98 4.50
C GLU A 33 9.97 0.29 5.11
N LEU A 34 9.21 1.08 4.33
CA LEU A 34 8.49 2.26 4.82
C LEU A 34 7.43 1.89 5.84
N VAL A 35 6.65 0.82 5.60
CA VAL A 35 5.64 0.33 6.55
C VAL A 35 6.28 -0.14 7.85
N ARG A 36 7.39 -0.88 7.77
CA ARG A 36 8.16 -1.28 8.96
C ARG A 36 8.68 -0.07 9.72
N SER A 37 9.19 0.94 9.02
CA SER A 37 9.68 2.20 9.61
C SER A 37 8.56 3.00 10.31
N ALA A 38 7.34 2.93 9.78
CA ALA A 38 6.15 3.50 10.41
C ALA A 38 5.68 2.73 11.66
N GLY A 39 6.33 1.60 11.98
CA GLY A 39 6.01 0.77 13.14
C GLY A 39 4.89 -0.22 12.90
N ALA A 40 4.41 -0.41 11.67
CA ALA A 40 3.37 -1.36 11.34
C ALA A 40 3.94 -2.73 10.95
N GLU A 41 3.18 -3.79 11.22
CA GLU A 41 3.51 -5.18 10.85
C GLU A 41 2.76 -5.57 9.58
N THR A 42 3.48 -5.94 8.52
CA THR A 42 2.85 -6.39 7.27
C THR A 42 2.37 -7.83 7.42
N VAL A 43 1.05 -8.03 7.39
CA VAL A 43 0.44 -9.38 7.50
C VAL A 43 0.06 -9.99 6.15
N ALA A 44 -0.04 -9.17 5.10
CA ALA A 44 -0.20 -9.63 3.72
C ALA A 44 0.29 -8.55 2.76
N PHE A 45 0.81 -8.98 1.62
CA PHE A 45 1.23 -8.10 0.52
C PHE A 45 0.57 -8.57 -0.79
N VAL A 46 -0.25 -7.72 -1.39
CA VAL A 46 -1.01 -8.02 -2.61
C VAL A 46 -0.57 -7.08 -3.72
N SER A 47 -0.09 -7.65 -4.83
CA SER A 47 0.21 -6.90 -6.04
C SER A 47 -1.00 -6.88 -6.97
N VAL A 48 -1.35 -5.71 -7.50
CA VAL A 48 -2.52 -5.50 -8.34
C VAL A 48 -2.12 -4.85 -9.66
N SER A 49 -2.20 -5.65 -10.73
CA SER A 49 -2.06 -5.22 -12.12
C SER A 49 -3.37 -4.59 -12.64
N ARG A 50 -3.79 -3.45 -12.09
CA ARG A 50 -5.00 -2.74 -12.55
C ARG A 50 -4.66 -1.51 -13.37
N HIS A 51 -5.34 -1.40 -14.51
CA HIS A 51 -5.03 -0.41 -15.54
C HIS A 51 -5.87 0.88 -15.44
N GLN A 52 -6.93 0.89 -14.63
CA GLN A 52 -7.76 2.08 -14.42
C GLN A 52 -8.38 2.11 -13.01
N PRO A 53 -8.21 3.22 -12.25
CA PRO A 53 -8.86 3.40 -10.97
C PRO A 53 -10.40 3.36 -11.07
N SER A 54 -11.06 2.76 -10.09
CA SER A 54 -12.52 2.90 -9.93
C SER A 54 -12.83 3.93 -8.87
N ALA A 55 -13.82 4.79 -9.12
CA ALA A 55 -14.23 5.87 -8.21
C ALA A 55 -14.49 5.41 -6.77
N LYS A 56 -14.98 4.17 -6.56
CA LYS A 56 -15.33 3.66 -5.23
C LYS A 56 -14.17 3.00 -4.47
N TYR A 57 -13.35 2.19 -5.16
CA TYR A 57 -12.41 1.28 -4.49
C TYR A 57 -10.96 1.39 -4.97
N LEU A 58 -10.62 2.32 -5.88
CA LEU A 58 -9.31 2.42 -6.54
C LEU A 58 -8.93 1.14 -7.34
N ILE A 59 -8.75 0.01 -6.68
CA ILE A 59 -8.38 -1.31 -7.22
C ILE A 59 -9.55 -2.18 -7.70
N GLY A 60 -10.79 -1.69 -7.62
CA GLY A 60 -11.98 -2.38 -8.14
C GLY A 60 -12.70 -3.25 -7.11
N SER A 61 -13.66 -4.05 -7.56
CA SER A 61 -14.44 -4.97 -6.72
C SER A 61 -14.04 -6.42 -7.03
N GLY A 62 -13.76 -7.22 -5.99
CA GLY A 62 -13.48 -8.67 -6.11
C GLY A 62 -11.99 -9.06 -6.06
N LYS A 63 -11.15 -8.18 -5.53
CA LYS A 63 -9.77 -8.47 -5.13
C LYS A 63 -9.76 -8.82 -3.65
#